data_AF-A0A330GGR1-F1
#
_entry.id   AF-A0A330GGR1-F1
#
_cell.length_a   1.000
_cell.length_b   1.000
_cell.length_c   1.000
_cell.angle_alpha   90.00
_cell.angle_beta   90.00
_cell.angle_gamma   90.00
#
_symmetry.space_group_name_H-M   'P 1'
#
loop_
_entity.id
_entity.type
_entity.pdbx_description
1 polymer ?
#
loop_
_entity_poly.entity_id
_entity_poly.type
_entity_poly.pdbx_seq_one_letter_code
_entity_poly.pdbx_strand_id
1 'polypeptide(L)'
;MIVSLASLYDEILTRYVSDLAEARGQALAWWGELVAVEMREGRPKAEAEHLCRMRWPMGAASHPRIVEVYRRYFLEIGRVNEEFLSQEIVDSGFNDPALWDVGPEDEDEIDDGNAVTQPAALLLEGLGRRDMELRNFMLHFVFLPIGMDSEGIIR
;
A
#
# COMPACT_ATOMS: atom_id res chain seq x y z
N MET A 1 8.40 6.04 26.08
CA MET A 1 9.05 5.13 25.11
C MET A 1 8.97 5.81 23.77
N ILE A 2 10.10 6.09 23.13
CA ILE A 2 10.11 6.60 21.76
C ILE A 2 9.82 5.38 20.88
N VAL A 3 8.63 5.33 20.29
CA VAL A 3 8.27 4.32 19.30
C VAL A 3 8.96 4.73 17.99
N SER A 4 9.75 3.85 17.39
CA SER A 4 10.41 4.17 16.12
C SER A 4 9.42 4.06 14.97
N LEU A 5 9.60 4.86 13.92
CA LEU A 5 8.75 4.85 12.73
C LEU A 5 8.68 3.44 12.10
N ALA A 6 9.84 2.77 12.03
CA ALA A 6 9.94 1.38 11.57
C ALA A 6 9.07 0.40 12.37
N SER A 7 8.98 0.54 13.69
CA SER A 7 8.14 -0.34 14.52
C SER A 7 6.64 -0.11 14.27
N LEU A 8 6.24 1.15 14.06
CA LEU A 8 4.86 1.50 13.74
C LEU A 8 4.45 0.97 12.35
N TYR A 9 5.35 1.07 11.36
CA TYR A 9 5.14 0.46 10.05
C TYR A 9 5.02 -1.06 10.12
N ASP A 10 5.83 -1.75 10.94
CA ASP A 10 5.74 -3.20 11.11
C ASP A 10 4.38 -3.63 11.70
N GLU A 11 3.87 -2.88 12.67
CA GLU A 11 2.54 -3.10 13.25
C GLU A 11 1.42 -2.91 12.21
N ILE A 12 1.46 -1.82 11.46
CA ILE A 12 0.50 -1.53 10.37
C ILE A 12 0.53 -2.66 9.33
N LEU A 13 1.73 -3.08 8.91
CA LEU A 13 1.89 -4.14 7.93
C LEU A 13 1.38 -5.49 8.42
N THR A 14 1.58 -5.81 9.70
CA THR A 14 1.08 -7.05 10.30
C THR A 14 -0.45 -7.11 10.25
N ARG A 15 -1.13 -6.01 10.60
CA ARG A 15 -2.60 -5.93 10.51
C ARG A 15 -3.08 -5.94 9.06
N TYR A 16 -2.38 -5.23 8.17
CA TYR A 16 -2.67 -5.22 6.74
C TYR A 16 -2.63 -6.62 6.13
N VAL A 17 -1.58 -7.41 6.40
CA VAL A 17 -1.45 -8.79 5.91
C VAL A 17 -2.64 -9.64 6.36
N SER A 18 -3.00 -9.56 7.65
CA SER A 18 -4.12 -10.30 8.22
C SER A 18 -5.45 -9.95 7.54
N ASP A 19 -5.76 -8.66 7.45
CA ASP A 19 -7.02 -8.18 6.84
C ASP A 19 -7.08 -8.48 5.33
N LEU A 20 -5.94 -8.38 4.64
CA LEU A 20 -5.85 -8.68 3.22
C LEU A 20 -6.03 -10.17 2.95
N ALA A 21 -5.52 -11.05 3.81
CA ALA A 21 -5.74 -12.50 3.71
C ALA A 21 -7.22 -12.85 3.80
N GLU A 22 -7.93 -12.27 4.76
CA GLU A 22 -9.38 -12.47 4.90
C GLU A 22 -10.13 -11.93 3.67
N ALA A 23 -9.80 -10.71 3.25
CA ALA A 23 -10.40 -10.07 2.08
C ALA A 23 -10.15 -10.85 0.79
N ARG A 24 -8.97 -11.46 0.65
CA ARG A 24 -8.61 -12.31 -0.49
C ARG A 24 -9.52 -13.54 -0.57
N GLY A 25 -9.83 -14.18 0.55
CA GLY A 25 -10.76 -15.33 0.57
C GLY A 25 -12.12 -14.96 -0.02
N GLN A 26 -12.67 -13.81 0.40
CA GLN A 26 -13.94 -13.29 -0.11
C GLN A 26 -13.85 -12.93 -1.61
N ALA A 27 -12.76 -12.28 -2.01
CA ALA A 27 -12.52 -11.86 -3.39
C ALA A 27 -12.41 -13.05 -4.36
N LEU A 28 -11.75 -14.14 -3.95
CA LEU A 28 -11.64 -15.35 -4.76
C LEU A 28 -12.98 -16.08 -4.90
N ALA A 29 -13.77 -16.15 -3.82
CA ALA A 29 -15.12 -16.71 -3.88
C ALA A 29 -16.01 -15.93 -4.85
N TRP A 30 -16.04 -14.60 -4.70
CA TRP A 30 -16.76 -13.69 -5.60
C TRP A 30 -16.33 -13.86 -7.07
N TRP A 31 -15.01 -13.92 -7.32
CA TRP A 31 -14.50 -14.12 -8.68
C TRP A 31 -14.96 -15.45 -9.28
N GLY A 32 -14.91 -16.52 -8.48
CA GLY A 32 -15.41 -17.83 -8.87
C GLY A 32 -16.89 -17.81 -9.25
N GLU A 33 -17.71 -17.07 -8.49
CA GLU A 33 -19.14 -16.88 -8.80
C GLU A 33 -19.36 -16.13 -10.12
N LEU A 34 -18.61 -15.06 -10.37
CA LEU A 34 -18.69 -14.31 -11.64
C LEU A 34 -18.37 -15.21 -12.84
N VAL A 35 -17.26 -15.95 -12.78
CA VAL A 35 -16.87 -16.87 -13.85
C VAL A 35 -17.91 -17.97 -14.02
N ALA A 36 -18.51 -18.48 -12.93
CA ALA A 36 -19.56 -19.49 -12.99
C ALA A 36 -20.88 -18.96 -13.58
N VAL A 37 -21.19 -17.66 -13.45
CA VAL A 37 -22.32 -17.03 -14.16
C VAL A 37 -22.08 -17.10 -15.67
N GLU A 38 -20.92 -16.64 -16.13
CA GLU A 38 -20.56 -16.63 -17.54
C GLU A 38 -20.51 -18.05 -18.15
N MET A 39 -19.99 -19.03 -17.40
CA MET A 39 -19.98 -20.43 -17.83
C MET A 39 -21.38 -21.04 -17.96
N ARG A 40 -22.36 -20.61 -17.14
CA ARG A 40 -23.75 -21.08 -17.24
C ARG A 40 -24.44 -20.62 -18.52
N GLU A 41 -23.93 -19.59 -19.18
CA GLU A 41 -24.38 -19.17 -20.50
C GLU A 41 -23.76 -20.00 -21.64
N GLY A 42 -23.08 -21.12 -21.31
CA GLY A 42 -22.50 -22.06 -22.27
C GLY A 42 -21.07 -21.71 -22.70
N ARG A 43 -20.45 -20.71 -22.09
CA ARG A 43 -19.09 -20.28 -22.43
C ARG A 43 -18.03 -21.21 -21.83
N PRO A 44 -16.96 -21.55 -22.57
CA PRO A 44 -15.78 -22.20 -22.00
C PRO A 44 -15.16 -21.35 -20.89
N LYS A 45 -14.52 -21.99 -19.90
CA LYS A 45 -13.92 -21.31 -18.74
C LYS A 45 -12.97 -20.17 -19.13
N ALA A 46 -12.10 -20.38 -20.12
CA ALA A 46 -11.13 -19.37 -20.55
C ALA A 46 -11.82 -18.10 -21.12
N GLU A 47 -12.92 -18.29 -21.85
CA GLU A 47 -13.71 -17.17 -22.40
C GLU A 47 -14.49 -16.44 -21.29
N ALA A 48 -15.09 -17.19 -20.37
CA ALA A 48 -15.76 -16.65 -19.19
C ALA A 48 -14.81 -15.79 -18.32
N GLU A 49 -13.60 -16.29 -18.06
CA GLU A 49 -12.57 -15.55 -17.34
C GLU A 49 -12.13 -14.29 -18.09
N HIS A 50 -12.00 -14.37 -19.41
CA HIS A 50 -11.65 -13.22 -20.24
C HIS A 50 -12.73 -12.12 -20.17
N LEU A 51 -14.01 -12.48 -20.33
CA LEU A 51 -15.12 -11.52 -20.23
C LEU A 51 -15.20 -10.87 -18.85
N CYS A 52 -15.02 -11.65 -17.78
CA CYS A 52 -14.96 -11.09 -16.43
C CYS A 52 -13.81 -10.07 -16.29
N ARG A 53 -12.63 -10.36 -16.88
CA ARG A 53 -11.48 -9.44 -16.86
C ARG A 53 -11.69 -8.18 -17.69
N MET A 54 -12.51 -8.22 -18.74
CA MET A 54 -12.87 -7.01 -19.49
C MET A 54 -13.64 -6.01 -18.63
N ARG A 55 -14.41 -6.50 -17.65
CA ARG A 55 -15.10 -5.65 -16.66
C ARG A 55 -14.24 -5.33 -15.43
N TRP A 56 -13.43 -6.29 -15.01
CA TRP A 56 -12.61 -6.22 -13.79
C TRP A 56 -11.16 -6.60 -14.12
N PRO A 57 -10.35 -5.65 -14.63
CA PRO A 57 -9.03 -5.94 -15.18
C PRO A 57 -8.06 -6.62 -14.21
N MET A 58 -8.17 -6.32 -12.91
CA MET A 58 -7.32 -6.90 -11.86
C MET A 58 -7.87 -8.23 -11.34
N GLY A 59 -8.89 -8.80 -11.98
CA GLY A 59 -9.53 -10.04 -11.56
C GLY A 59 -10.13 -9.92 -10.17
N ALA A 60 -9.92 -10.95 -9.35
CA ALA A 60 -10.35 -10.99 -7.95
C ALA A 60 -9.83 -9.80 -7.12
N ALA A 61 -8.64 -9.25 -7.41
CA ALA A 61 -8.10 -8.09 -6.70
C ALA A 61 -8.93 -6.81 -6.93
N SER A 62 -9.83 -6.78 -7.93
CA SER A 62 -10.77 -5.68 -8.15
C SER A 62 -11.92 -5.65 -7.13
N HIS A 63 -12.04 -6.66 -6.27
CA HIS A 63 -13.14 -6.77 -5.32
C HIS A 63 -13.16 -5.56 -4.35
N PRO A 64 -14.33 -4.95 -4.06
CA PRO A 64 -14.43 -3.76 -3.21
C PRO A 64 -13.78 -3.92 -1.83
N ARG A 65 -13.81 -5.12 -1.24
CA ARG A 65 -13.16 -5.38 0.06
C ARG A 65 -11.63 -5.29 -0.02
N ILE A 66 -11.02 -5.68 -1.14
CA ILE A 66 -9.56 -5.52 -1.34
C ILE A 66 -9.21 -4.04 -1.40
N VAL A 67 -9.96 -3.27 -2.20
CA VAL A 67 -9.77 -1.82 -2.34
C VAL A 67 -9.95 -1.12 -1.00
N GLU A 68 -10.95 -1.50 -0.22
CA GLU A 68 -11.22 -0.92 1.09
C GLU A 68 -10.09 -1.21 2.09
N VAL A 69 -9.63 -2.46 2.18
CA VAL A 69 -8.47 -2.83 3.03
C VAL A 69 -7.24 -2.04 2.61
N TYR A 70 -6.86 -2.09 1.33
CA TYR A 70 -5.69 -1.36 0.83
C TYR A 70 -5.79 0.13 1.14
N ARG A 71 -6.93 0.77 0.85
CA ARG A 71 -7.14 2.19 1.10
C ARG A 71 -7.02 2.51 2.59
N ARG A 72 -7.58 1.69 3.48
CA ARG A 72 -7.53 1.93 4.93
C ARG A 72 -6.09 2.03 5.43
N TYR A 73 -5.25 1.08 5.04
CA TYR A 73 -3.84 1.06 5.47
C TYR A 73 -2.98 2.09 4.73
N PHE A 74 -3.28 2.40 3.48
CA PHE A 74 -2.64 3.50 2.75
C PHE A 74 -2.85 4.83 3.49
N LEU A 75 -4.09 5.09 3.92
CA LEU A 75 -4.45 6.29 4.69
C LEU A 75 -3.81 6.31 6.07
N GLU A 76 -3.73 5.16 6.74
CA GLU A 76 -3.09 5.07 8.04
C GLU A 76 -1.60 5.41 7.96
N ILE A 77 -0.88 4.89 6.97
CA ILE A 77 0.53 5.22 6.75
C ILE A 77 0.68 6.71 6.44
N GLY A 78 -0.15 7.28 5.55
CA GLY A 78 -0.11 8.71 5.25
C GLY A 78 -0.27 9.60 6.50
N ARG A 79 -1.16 9.22 7.42
CA ARG A 79 -1.33 9.95 8.69
C ARG A 79 -0.12 9.83 9.62
N VAL A 80 0.49 8.65 9.69
CA VAL A 80 1.72 8.43 10.47
C VAL A 80 2.88 9.25 9.91
N ASN A 81 2.99 9.29 8.59
CA ASN A 81 4.01 10.09 7.88
C ASN A 81 3.83 11.58 8.17
N GLU A 82 2.60 12.09 8.08
CA GLU A 82 2.28 13.49 8.38
C GLU A 82 2.56 13.85 9.83
N GLU A 83 2.20 12.98 10.78
CA GLU A 83 2.48 13.18 12.20
C GLU A 83 3.99 13.22 12.48
N PHE A 84 4.77 12.30 11.90
CA PHE A 84 6.21 12.26 12.05
C PHE A 84 6.88 13.53 11.49
N LEU A 85 6.54 13.93 10.26
CA LEU A 85 7.06 15.15 9.64
C LEU A 85 6.67 16.40 10.43
N SER A 86 5.46 16.45 11.00
CA SER A 86 5.02 17.59 11.81
C SER A 86 5.78 17.74 13.13
N GLN A 87 6.31 16.64 13.68
CA GLN A 87 7.11 16.64 14.91
C GLN A 87 8.58 16.97 14.64
N GLU A 88 9.09 16.65 13.44
CA GLU A 88 10.47 16.92 13.04
C GLU A 88 10.70 18.38 12.64
N ILE A 89 9.66 19.10 12.19
CA ILE A 89 9.66 20.56 12.04
C ILE A 89 9.61 21.22 13.43
N VAL A 90 10.65 21.00 14.24
CA VAL A 90 11.02 21.92 15.30
C VAL A 90 11.67 23.10 14.60
N ASP A 91 11.10 24.29 14.81
CA ASP A 91 11.46 25.61 14.28
C ASP A 91 12.96 25.95 14.45
N SER A 92 13.85 25.30 13.70
CA SER A 92 15.18 25.84 13.40
C SER A 92 14.94 26.95 12.39
N GLY A 93 14.56 28.12 12.88
CA GLY A 93 14.17 29.25 12.06
C GLY A 93 15.17 29.49 10.91
N PHE A 94 14.65 30.00 9.80
CA PHE A 94 15.33 30.30 8.52
C PHE A 94 16.68 31.08 8.59
N ASN A 95 17.17 31.41 9.78
CA ASN A 95 18.40 32.15 10.06
C ASN A 95 19.48 31.35 10.78
N ASP A 96 19.40 30.01 10.87
CA ASP A 96 20.52 29.23 11.40
C ASP A 96 21.69 29.22 10.38
N PRO A 97 22.84 29.85 10.69
CA PRO A 97 23.99 29.88 9.80
C PRO A 97 24.61 28.48 9.56
N ALA A 98 24.32 27.50 10.42
CA ALA A 98 24.82 26.13 10.28
C ALA A 98 24.23 25.39 9.05
N LEU A 99 23.06 25.80 8.57
CA LEU A 99 22.43 25.24 7.35
C LEU A 99 23.16 25.59 6.05
N TRP A 100 24.05 26.60 6.08
CA TRP A 100 24.82 27.06 4.92
C TRP A 100 26.28 26.60 4.94
N ASP A 101 26.72 25.89 5.98
CA ASP A 101 28.11 25.42 6.16
C ASP A 101 28.23 23.89 5.97
N VAL A 102 27.37 23.33 5.14
CA VAL A 102 27.48 21.94 4.69
C VAL A 102 28.44 21.91 3.49
N GLY A 103 29.70 21.57 3.78
CA GLY A 103 30.66 21.11 2.76
C GLY A 103 30.12 19.87 2.03
N PRO A 104 30.76 19.40 0.95
CA PRO A 104 30.25 18.31 0.14
C PRO A 104 30.05 17.08 1.02
N GLU A 105 28.80 16.78 1.37
CA GLU A 105 28.45 15.65 2.21
C GLU A 105 28.69 14.37 1.41
N ASP A 106 29.50 13.49 1.98
CA ASP A 106 29.64 12.12 1.52
C ASP A 106 28.24 11.49 1.49
N GLU A 107 27.82 11.02 0.31
CA GLU A 107 26.53 10.37 0.00
C GLU A 107 26.36 8.98 0.67
N ASP A 108 26.78 8.84 1.92
CA ASP A 108 26.55 7.65 2.74
C ASP A 108 25.53 7.99 3.83
N GLU A 109 24.32 8.41 3.42
CA GLU A 109 23.16 8.46 4.32
C GLU A 109 22.92 7.05 4.89
N ILE A 110 23.28 6.87 6.16
CA ILE A 110 22.91 5.71 6.94
C ILE A 110 21.38 5.77 7.05
N ASP A 111 20.67 4.91 6.30
CA ASP A 111 19.24 4.64 6.44
C ASP A 111 18.95 4.26 7.91
N ASP A 112 18.59 5.25 8.70
CA ASP A 112 18.39 5.16 10.14
C ASP A 112 17.02 4.53 10.49
N GLY A 113 16.26 4.09 9.48
CA GLY A 113 14.92 3.53 9.64
C GLY A 113 13.88 4.55 10.13
N ASN A 114 14.22 5.84 10.11
CA ASN A 114 13.33 6.96 10.42
C ASN A 114 12.90 7.72 9.16
N ALA A 115 13.38 7.34 7.98
CA ALA A 115 12.91 7.90 6.72
C ALA A 115 11.45 7.53 6.44
N VAL A 116 10.64 8.56 6.15
CA VAL A 116 9.26 8.39 5.73
C VAL A 116 9.20 7.61 4.42
N THR A 117 8.39 6.55 4.39
CA THR A 117 8.24 5.69 3.21
C THR A 117 6.90 5.95 2.51
N GLN A 118 6.90 5.91 1.18
CA GLN A 118 5.68 5.97 0.37
C GLN A 118 4.70 4.85 0.75
N PRO A 119 3.42 5.15 1.06
CA PRO A 119 2.45 4.14 1.47
C PRO A 119 2.29 2.99 0.46
N ALA A 120 2.29 3.30 -0.83
CA ALA A 120 2.17 2.30 -1.88
C ALA A 120 3.36 1.32 -1.90
N ALA A 121 4.58 1.85 -1.81
CA ALA A 121 5.80 1.03 -1.76
C ALA A 121 5.80 0.15 -0.50
N LEU A 122 5.51 0.74 0.67
CA LEU A 122 5.48 0.00 1.93
C LEU A 122 4.48 -1.16 1.90
N LEU A 123 3.26 -0.92 1.41
CA LEU A 123 2.23 -1.95 1.32
C LEU A 123 2.52 -3.03 0.27
N LEU A 124 3.14 -2.71 -0.87
CA LEU A 124 3.39 -3.70 -1.92
C LEU A 124 4.70 -4.47 -1.69
N GLU A 125 5.77 -3.80 -1.28
CA GLU A 125 7.07 -4.42 -1.02
C GLU A 125 7.08 -5.14 0.32
N GLY A 126 6.41 -4.58 1.33
CA GLY A 126 6.26 -5.18 2.65
C GLY A 126 5.53 -6.53 2.65
N LEU A 127 4.67 -6.78 1.64
CA LEU A 127 4.03 -8.07 1.44
C LEU A 127 5.03 -9.17 1.08
N GLY A 128 6.01 -8.88 0.20
CA GLY A 128 6.92 -9.91 -0.30
C GLY A 128 7.74 -10.60 0.79
N ARG A 129 8.07 -9.87 1.86
CA ARG A 129 8.81 -10.40 3.01
C ARG A 129 7.95 -11.24 3.96
N ARG A 130 6.62 -11.07 3.94
CA ARG A 130 5.69 -11.70 4.89
C ARG A 130 4.83 -12.80 4.26
N ASP A 131 4.29 -12.54 3.08
CA ASP A 131 3.40 -13.45 2.37
C ASP A 131 3.56 -13.29 0.84
N MET A 132 4.20 -14.28 0.22
CA MET A 132 4.41 -14.32 -1.22
C MET A 132 3.10 -14.54 -2.02
N GLU A 133 2.13 -15.24 -1.44
CA GLU A 133 0.86 -15.53 -2.10
C GLU A 133 0.01 -14.26 -2.21
N LEU A 134 -0.04 -13.48 -1.13
CA LEU A 134 -0.69 -12.16 -1.13
C LEU A 134 0.03 -11.16 -2.04
N ARG A 135 1.37 -11.17 -2.06
CA ARG A 135 2.13 -10.36 -3.02
C ARG A 135 1.76 -10.69 -4.45
N ASN A 136 1.70 -11.98 -4.80
CA ASN A 136 1.34 -12.40 -6.16
C ASN A 136 -0.11 -12.05 -6.50
N PHE A 137 -1.02 -12.13 -5.53
CA PHE A 137 -2.41 -11.71 -5.70
C PHE A 137 -2.52 -10.21 -5.98
N MET A 138 -1.72 -9.38 -5.30
CA MET A 138 -1.69 -7.92 -5.45
C MET A 138 -0.76 -7.43 -6.56
N LEU A 139 -0.05 -8.30 -7.28
CA LEU A 139 1.02 -7.92 -8.22
C LEU A 139 0.56 -6.95 -9.32
N HIS A 140 -0.70 -7.07 -9.75
CA HIS A 140 -1.30 -6.23 -10.79
C HIS A 140 -2.28 -5.20 -10.22
N PHE A 141 -2.35 -5.07 -8.90
CA PHE A 141 -3.21 -4.12 -8.24
C PHE A 141 -2.58 -2.73 -8.31
N VAL A 142 -3.17 -1.86 -9.13
CA VAL A 142 -2.74 -0.45 -9.26
C VAL A 142 -3.90 0.42 -8.83
N PHE A 143 -3.78 1.04 -7.66
CA PHE A 143 -4.80 1.90 -7.09
C PHE A 143 -4.15 3.04 -6.31
N LEU A 144 -4.53 4.28 -6.64
CA LEU A 144 -4.18 5.46 -5.87
C LEU A 144 -5.50 6.07 -5.35
N PRO A 145 -5.65 6.27 -4.03
CA PRO A 145 -6.82 6.96 -3.50
C PRO A 145 -6.98 8.36 -4.10
N ILE A 146 -8.21 8.72 -4.49
CA ILE A 146 -8.50 10.05 -5.07
C ILE A 146 -8.25 11.14 -4.03
N GLY A 147 -7.63 12.24 -4.46
CA GLY A 147 -7.32 13.39 -3.61
C GLY A 147 -6.01 13.26 -2.84
N MET A 148 -5.19 12.26 -3.17
CA MET A 148 -3.87 12.05 -2.58
C MET A 148 -2.80 11.97 -3.65
N ASP A 149 -1.62 12.50 -3.34
CA ASP A 149 -0.41 12.26 -4.13
C ASP A 149 0.22 10.90 -3.79
N SER A 150 1.34 10.55 -4.45
CA SER A 150 2.06 9.29 -4.23
C SER A 150 2.56 9.09 -2.80
N GLU A 151 2.73 10.19 -2.07
CA GLU A 151 3.19 10.22 -0.68
C GLU A 151 2.05 10.01 0.32
N GLY A 152 0.79 10.04 -0.16
CA GLY A 152 -0.40 9.89 0.68
C GLY A 152 -0.84 11.19 1.36
N ILE A 153 -0.37 12.35 0.88
CA ILE A 153 -0.74 13.66 1.40
C ILE A 153 -1.99 14.17 0.67
N ILE A 154 -2.94 14.72 1.42
CA ILE A 154 -4.12 15.39 0.85
C ILE A 154 -3.69 16.76 0.31
N ARG A 155 -3.84 16.99 -0.99
CA ARG A 155 -3.63 18.30 -1.63
C ARG A 155 -4.93 18.95 -2.05
#